data_AF-A0A367AIU4-F1
#
_entry.id   AF-A0A367AIU4-F1
#
_cell.length_a   1.000
_cell.length_b   1.000
_cell.length_c   1.000
_cell.angle_alpha   90.00
_cell.angle_beta   90.00
_cell.angle_gamma   90.00
#
_symmetry.space_group_name_H-M   'P 1'
#
loop_
_entity.id
_entity.type
_entity.pdbx_description
1 polymer ?
#
loop_
_entity_poly.entity_id
_entity_poly.type
_entity_poly.pdbx_seq_one_letter_code
_entity_poly.pdbx_strand_id
1 'polypeptide(L)'
;MSTVLDQVRDEVPVPEPADYGFDDDRLNRVLALMTPEERKVCLAHTGPGCTWADAAVIAGLPPEFGETVRRKRIRVVKEVSRRATARR
;
A
#
# COMPACT_ATOMS: atom_id res chain seq x y z
N MET A 1 19.66 -28.57 8.05
CA MET A 1 20.46 -27.34 8.16
C MET A 1 20.07 -26.39 7.04
N SER A 2 19.88 -25.11 7.39
CA SER A 2 19.76 -23.91 6.55
C SER A 2 18.59 -23.75 5.58
N THR A 3 17.57 -23.08 6.10
CA THR A 3 16.84 -21.90 5.59
C THR A 3 17.42 -21.25 4.33
N VAL A 4 16.59 -21.14 3.28
CA VAL A 4 16.78 -20.22 2.15
C VAL A 4 15.66 -19.18 2.20
N LEU A 5 15.81 -18.25 3.13
CA LEU A 5 15.16 -16.94 3.06
C LEU A 5 16.29 -16.00 2.64
N ASP A 6 16.27 -15.49 1.40
CA ASP A 6 16.63 -14.10 1.06
C ASP A 6 16.64 -13.91 -0.47
N GLN A 7 16.15 -12.75 -0.90
CA GLN A 7 16.39 -12.09 -2.20
C GLN A 7 15.45 -12.37 -3.38
N VAL A 8 14.25 -11.79 -3.32
CA VAL A 8 13.78 -10.95 -4.44
C VAL A 8 13.55 -9.55 -3.88
N ARG A 9 14.67 -8.81 -3.83
CA ARG A 9 14.70 -7.40 -3.53
C ARG A 9 14.12 -6.66 -4.74
N ASP A 10 12.89 -6.21 -4.59
CA ASP A 10 12.45 -4.87 -5.04
C ASP A 10 12.83 -4.52 -6.49
N GLU A 11 12.34 -5.30 -7.46
CA GLU A 11 12.07 -4.71 -8.77
C GLU A 11 10.91 -3.74 -8.56
N VAL A 12 11.22 -2.49 -8.24
CA VAL A 12 10.26 -1.39 -8.28
C VAL A 12 9.87 -1.25 -9.75
N PRO A 13 8.72 -1.78 -10.19
CA PRO A 13 8.31 -1.57 -11.57
C PRO A 13 8.01 -0.08 -11.64
N VAL A 14 8.65 0.62 -12.58
CA VAL A 14 8.22 1.98 -12.92
C VAL A 14 6.73 1.86 -13.20
N PRO A 15 5.85 2.48 -12.39
CA PRO A 15 4.45 2.19 -12.50
C PRO A 15 3.97 2.83 -13.81
N GLU A 16 3.68 1.99 -14.79
CA GLU A 16 2.59 2.31 -15.70
C GLU A 16 1.39 2.71 -14.83
N PRO A 17 0.53 3.66 -15.28
CA PRO A 17 -0.63 4.07 -14.49
C PRO A 17 -1.53 2.85 -14.26
N ALA A 18 -1.31 2.17 -13.14
CA ALA A 18 -2.08 1.02 -12.74
C ALA A 18 -3.45 1.54 -12.31
N ASP A 19 -4.44 1.26 -13.14
CA ASP A 19 -5.84 1.53 -12.84
C ASP A 19 -6.35 0.42 -11.90
N TYR A 20 -6.58 0.79 -10.64
CA TYR A 20 -7.14 -0.10 -9.64
C TYR A 20 -8.67 0.07 -9.53
N GLY A 21 -9.31 0.73 -10.49
CA GLY A 21 -10.75 0.96 -10.55
C GLY A 21 -11.24 2.11 -9.66
N PHE A 22 -10.33 2.98 -9.19
CA PHE A 22 -10.71 4.19 -8.47
C PHE A 22 -10.81 5.37 -9.44
N ASP A 23 -11.91 6.12 -9.39
CA ASP A 23 -12.07 7.36 -10.16
C ASP A 23 -11.07 8.45 -9.74
N ASP A 24 -10.58 8.38 -8.49
CA ASP A 24 -9.53 9.27 -8.00
C ASP A 24 -8.14 8.73 -8.35
N ASP A 25 -7.53 9.31 -9.39
CA ASP A 25 -6.15 9.05 -9.82
C ASP A 25 -5.11 9.10 -8.68
N ARG A 26 -5.37 9.90 -7.63
CA ARG A 26 -4.47 9.99 -6.48
C ARG A 26 -4.45 8.68 -5.71
N LEU A 27 -5.57 7.99 -5.60
CA LEU A 27 -5.67 6.68 -4.96
C LEU A 27 -4.92 5.64 -5.77
N ASN A 28 -5.10 5.62 -7.10
CA ASN A 28 -4.37 4.73 -7.99
C ASN A 28 -2.84 4.91 -7.86
N ARG A 29 -2.36 6.16 -7.82
CA ARG A 29 -0.93 6.47 -7.62
C ARG A 29 -0.42 6.05 -6.23
N VAL A 30 -1.22 6.21 -5.19
CA VAL A 30 -0.84 5.74 -3.84
C VAL A 30 -0.69 4.23 -3.83
N LEU A 31 -1.65 3.48 -4.39
CA LEU A 31 -1.61 2.02 -4.46
C LEU A 31 -0.48 1.51 -5.35
N ALA A 32 -0.15 2.22 -6.44
CA ALA A 32 0.98 1.89 -7.30
C ALA A 32 2.33 1.94 -6.57
N LEU A 33 2.46 2.76 -5.51
CA LEU A 33 3.67 2.91 -4.70
C LEU A 33 3.73 1.96 -3.49
N MET A 34 2.74 1.07 -3.34
CA MET A 34 2.69 0.07 -2.28
C MET A 34 3.02 -1.31 -2.84
N THR A 35 3.59 -2.18 -1.99
CA THR A 35 3.85 -3.57 -2.36
C THR A 35 2.52 -4.32 -2.57
N PRO A 36 2.53 -5.47 -3.27
CA PRO A 36 1.31 -6.26 -3.46
C PRO A 36 0.58 -6.62 -2.16
N GLU A 37 1.32 -6.93 -1.09
CA GLU A 37 0.76 -7.26 0.23
C GLU A 37 0.15 -6.03 0.92
N GLU A 38 0.86 -4.91 0.91
CA GLU A 38 0.37 -3.66 1.46
C GLU A 38 -0.90 -3.17 0.74
N ARG A 39 -0.97 -3.37 -0.59
CA ARG A 39 -2.17 -3.09 -1.37
C ARG A 39 -3.36 -3.93 -0.93
N LYS A 40 -3.18 -5.24 -0.71
CA LYS A 40 -4.26 -6.12 -0.23
C LYS A 40 -4.83 -5.61 1.09
N VAL A 41 -3.99 -5.19 2.03
CA VAL A 41 -4.43 -4.60 3.30
C VAL A 41 -5.18 -3.29 3.08
N CYS A 42 -4.68 -2.39 2.21
CA CYS A 42 -5.38 -1.15 1.90
C CYS A 42 -6.76 -1.39 1.27
N LEU A 43 -6.88 -2.37 0.37
CA LEU A 43 -8.15 -2.73 -0.28
C LEU A 43 -9.11 -3.45 0.69
N ALA A 44 -8.58 -4.22 1.64
CA ALA A 44 -9.36 -4.88 2.69
C ALA A 44 -9.87 -3.91 3.78
N HIS A 45 -9.34 -2.69 3.87
CA HIS A 45 -9.78 -1.71 4.85
C HIS A 45 -11.09 -1.04 4.39
N THR A 46 -12.23 -1.61 4.79
CA THR A 46 -13.58 -1.25 4.31
C THR A 46 -14.21 -0.03 4.99
N GLY A 47 -13.42 0.86 5.60
CA GLY A 47 -13.92 2.09 6.20
C GLY A 47 -14.23 2.00 7.72
N PRO A 48 -15.14 2.83 8.25
CA PRO A 48 -15.33 3.01 9.69
C PRO A 48 -15.65 1.70 10.41
N GLY A 49 -14.92 1.41 11.50
CA GLY A 49 -15.08 0.19 12.30
C GLY A 49 -14.15 -0.95 11.89
N CYS A 50 -13.51 -0.90 10.71
CA CYS A 50 -12.43 -1.81 10.35
C CYS A 50 -11.10 -1.21 10.80
N THR A 51 -10.37 -1.85 11.72
CA THR A 51 -9.03 -1.39 12.06
C THR A 51 -8.03 -1.83 11.00
N TRP A 52 -6.83 -1.23 11.01
CA TRP A 52 -5.76 -1.67 10.12
C TRP A 52 -5.28 -3.09 10.45
N ALA A 53 -5.34 -3.48 11.72
CA ALA A 53 -5.09 -4.85 12.15
C ALA A 53 -6.14 -5.81 11.56
N ASP A 54 -7.42 -5.46 11.61
CA ASP A 54 -8.50 -6.27 11.02
C ASP A 54 -8.32 -6.40 9.51
N ALA A 55 -7.99 -5.31 8.83
CA ALA A 55 -7.71 -5.32 7.39
C ALA A 55 -6.53 -6.22 7.03
N ALA A 56 -5.48 -6.26 7.87
CA ALA A 56 -4.36 -7.18 7.68
C ALA A 56 -4.79 -8.64 7.85
N VAL A 57 -5.60 -8.94 8.87
CA VAL A 57 -6.16 -10.28 9.10
C VAL A 57 -7.05 -10.72 7.92
N ILE A 58 -7.93 -9.84 7.43
CA ILE A 58 -8.78 -10.10 6.25
C ILE A 58 -7.91 -10.37 5.00
N ALA A 59 -6.78 -9.68 4.87
CA ALA A 59 -5.81 -9.88 3.79
C ALA A 59 -4.92 -11.13 3.96
N GLY A 60 -5.08 -11.89 5.05
CA GLY A 60 -4.28 -13.09 5.35
C GLY A 60 -2.88 -12.79 5.90
N LEU A 61 -2.68 -11.60 6.49
CA LEU A 61 -1.41 -11.12 7.01
C LEU A 61 -1.48 -10.92 8.54
N PRO A 62 -0.33 -10.87 9.24
CA PRO A 62 -0.31 -10.61 10.67
C PRO A 62 -0.91 -9.23 11.02
N PRO A 63 -1.66 -9.10 12.13
CA PRO A 63 -2.33 -7.85 12.51
C PRO A 63 -1.36 -6.66 12.66
N GLU A 64 -0.13 -6.90 13.15
CA GLU A 64 0.92 -5.89 13.27
C GLU A 64 1.40 -5.32 11.92
N PHE A 65 1.22 -6.09 10.83
CA PHE A 65 1.51 -5.62 9.49
C PHE A 65 0.59 -4.45 9.10
N GLY A 66 -0.66 -4.48 9.57
CA GLY A 66 -1.65 -3.42 9.34
C GLY A 66 -1.17 -2.03 9.76
N GLU A 67 -0.56 -1.90 10.94
CA GLU A 67 -0.04 -0.61 11.42
C GLU A 67 1.18 -0.12 10.60
N THR A 68 1.95 -1.05 10.04
CA THR A 68 3.04 -0.70 9.11
C THR A 68 2.48 -0.15 7.80
N VAL A 69 1.45 -0.80 7.25
CA VAL A 69 0.72 -0.34 6.06
C VAL A 69 0.12 1.04 6.29
N ARG A 70 -0.54 1.25 7.44
CA ARG A 70 -1.12 2.55 7.82
C ARG A 70 -0.09 3.67 7.79
N ARG A 71 1.05 3.49 8.46
CA ARG A 71 2.14 4.48 8.51
C ARG A 71 2.70 4.77 7.13
N LYS A 72 2.93 3.73 6.32
CA LYS A 72 3.43 3.89 4.95
C LYS A 72 2.43 4.62 4.07
N ARG A 73 1.16 4.22 4.08
CA ARG A 73 0.08 4.89 3.34
C ARG A 73 0.06 6.38 3.64
N ILE A 74 0.07 6.79 4.90
CA ILE A 74 0.08 8.20 5.30
C ILE A 74 1.27 8.95 4.69
N ARG A 75 2.46 8.33 4.72
CA ARG A 75 3.68 8.90 4.13
C ARG A 75 3.55 9.06 2.61
N VAL A 76 3.08 8.02 1.92
CA VAL A 76 2.91 8.02 0.46
C VAL A 76 1.87 9.05 0.03
N VAL A 77 0.73 9.15 0.73
CA VAL A 77 -0.29 10.17 0.47
C VAL A 77 0.28 11.59 0.58
N LYS A 78 1.10 11.85 1.62
CA LYS A 78 1.78 13.15 1.77
C LYS A 78 2.74 13.42 0.62
N GLU A 79 3.51 12.42 0.19
CA GLU A 79 4.45 12.54 -0.93
C GLU A 79 3.73 12.84 -2.26
N VAL A 80 2.70 12.06 -2.58
CA VAL A 80 1.89 12.24 -3.80
C VAL A 80 1.24 13.63 -3.79
N SER A 81 0.71 14.06 -2.64
CA SER A 81 0.13 15.41 -2.49
C SER A 81 1.16 16.50 -2.73
N ARG A 82 2.34 16.39 -2.10
CA ARG A 82 3.42 17.37 -2.25
C ARG A 82 3.86 17.51 -3.70
N ARG A 83 4.05 16.39 -4.41
CA ARG A 83 4.42 16.38 -5.83
C ARG A 83 3.33 17.00 -6.72
N ALA A 84 2.06 16.77 -6.41
CA ALA A 84 0.95 17.36 -7.16
C ALA A 84 0.93 18.89 -7.00
N THR A 85 1.17 19.42 -5.80
CA THR A 85 1.22 20.86 -5.56
C THR A 85 2.47 21.51 -6.18
N ALA A 86 3.63 20.85 -6.13
CA ALA A 86 4.89 21.40 -6.68
C ALA A 86 4.93 21.45 -8.22
N ARG A 87 4.01 20.76 -8.90
CA ARG A 87 3.91 20.72 -10.37
C ARG A 87 2.87 21.70 -10.92
N ARG A 88 2.25 22.50 -10.05
CA ARG A 88 1.24 23.50 -10.35
C ARG A 88 1.83 24.90 -10.20
#